data_AF-A0A2P5MSR6-F1
#
_entry.id   AF-A0A2P5MSR6-F1
#
_cell.length_a   1.000
_cell.length_b   1.000
_cell.length_c   1.000
_cell.angle_alpha   90.00
_cell.angle_beta   90.00
_cell.angle_gamma   90.00
#
_symmetry.space_group_name_H-M   'P 1'
#
loop_
_entity.id
_entity.type
_entity.pdbx_description
1 polymer ?
#
loop_
_entity_poly.entity_id
_entity_poly.type
_entity_poly.pdbx_seq_one_letter_code
_entity_poly.pdbx_strand_id
1 'polypeptide(L)'
;MKNRLLTWPLNTVHPEPVEGPTSRGFDDLSLYAPEGKNGIPAIKKAGLLSRWSLLLLALFHTPVWADDLGATIFQQGIGRDGREVTASLPGQVSLQGAAVACAGCHGQKGQGGKEGFVTAPAIGWQALAMRSNSDKYDKSVFQQAISHGLAADDRALDPIMPRFSLASDEVDALATYLQQLDQHALPKRAVALSILPEAGVSKLADALLDNLQTCSGLAPGTRLWPLDVLRYKNSADAISQLRERLKSGSVRFLIAPFVAGWEAEYGQLMDDYQLATLLPFSRMDFADQQPVFLALPGLQKQLHALIDVAVTRNIKQLRVLAAADDMSATSLIESVRPYAAKQHVQLQTAASTLTQPKKNSVWLIVSPLNLIAPQLKAQAVDPDSLALIPAPYFSPDLAATVSSWLIAYPYPPQNPADKNWQSPLARWSQAGCKILAKAAEQPDTAWWQDSRATAEFDSLIPKQAVVMPWPTR
;
A
#
# COMPACT_ATOMS: atom_id res chain seq x y z
N MET A 1 40.59 -23.40 -52.93
CA MET A 1 40.96 -23.20 -51.51
C MET A 1 39.73 -23.48 -50.65
N LYS A 2 39.88 -24.35 -49.65
CA LYS A 2 38.85 -24.83 -48.71
C LYS A 2 38.64 -23.83 -47.56
N ASN A 3 37.43 -23.86 -46.97
CA ASN A 3 37.09 -23.73 -45.52
C ASN A 3 35.83 -22.86 -45.31
N ARG A 4 34.94 -23.09 -44.35
CA ARG A 4 34.59 -24.23 -43.47
C ARG A 4 33.24 -23.84 -42.85
N LEU A 5 32.34 -24.81 -42.73
CA LEU A 5 31.09 -24.74 -41.98
C LEU A 5 31.36 -24.75 -40.45
N LEU A 6 30.52 -24.05 -39.69
CA LEU A 6 30.25 -24.32 -38.28
C LEU A 6 28.74 -24.14 -38.04
N THR A 7 28.03 -25.26 -37.94
CA THR A 7 26.67 -25.36 -37.43
C THR A 7 26.73 -25.88 -35.99
N TRP A 8 25.91 -25.33 -35.10
CA TRP A 8 25.67 -25.83 -33.75
C TRP A 8 24.37 -26.66 -33.73
N PRO A 9 24.31 -27.81 -33.01
CA PRO A 9 23.09 -28.61 -32.94
C PRO A 9 22.18 -28.17 -31.78
N LEU A 10 20.87 -28.21 -32.06
CA LEU A 10 19.78 -28.11 -31.09
C LEU A 10 19.59 -29.48 -30.41
N ASN A 11 19.72 -29.54 -29.08
CA ASN A 11 19.26 -30.67 -28.28
C ASN A 11 17.77 -30.49 -27.96
N THR A 12 16.97 -31.47 -28.35
CA THR A 12 15.56 -31.63 -27.96
C THR A 12 15.50 -32.66 -26.83
N VAL A 13 14.83 -32.31 -25.73
CA VAL A 13 14.53 -33.24 -24.63
C VAL A 13 13.02 -33.42 -24.59
N HIS A 14 12.59 -34.67 -24.75
CA HIS A 14 11.21 -35.12 -24.55
C HIS A 14 10.92 -35.31 -23.05
N PRO A 15 9.71 -34.96 -22.55
CA PRO A 15 9.25 -35.42 -21.25
C PRO A 15 8.41 -36.69 -21.35
N GLU A 16 8.72 -37.68 -20.51
CA GLU A 16 7.91 -38.87 -20.22
C GLU A 16 6.71 -38.55 -19.30
N PRO A 17 5.65 -39.37 -19.30
CA PRO A 17 4.44 -39.14 -18.50
C PRO A 17 4.56 -39.68 -17.08
N VAL A 18 4.06 -38.91 -16.09
CA VAL A 18 3.93 -39.32 -14.69
C VAL A 18 2.52 -39.86 -14.45
N GLU A 19 2.43 -41.16 -14.15
CA GLU A 19 1.22 -41.82 -13.66
C GLU A 19 0.96 -41.45 -12.19
N GLY A 20 -0.30 -41.12 -11.87
CA GLY A 20 -0.73 -40.76 -10.52
C GLY A 20 -1.07 -41.96 -9.63
N PRO A 21 -1.07 -41.80 -8.30
CA PRO A 21 -1.54 -42.84 -7.40
C PRO A 21 -3.05 -42.72 -7.14
N THR A 22 -3.68 -43.88 -7.17
CA THR A 22 -5.08 -44.18 -6.91
C THR A 22 -5.41 -44.10 -5.42
N SER A 23 -6.63 -43.65 -5.14
CA SER A 23 -7.27 -43.67 -3.83
C SER A 23 -7.74 -45.08 -3.45
N ARG A 24 -7.55 -45.48 -2.19
CA ARG A 24 -8.41 -46.42 -1.44
C ARG A 24 -7.97 -46.55 0.02
N GLY A 25 -8.94 -46.58 0.92
CA GLY A 25 -8.85 -47.28 2.20
C GLY A 25 -8.71 -46.42 3.45
N PHE A 26 -9.81 -45.80 3.87
CA PHE A 26 -10.03 -45.46 5.29
C PHE A 26 -10.65 -46.67 5.95
N ASP A 27 -9.94 -47.29 6.91
CA ASP A 27 -10.51 -48.13 7.95
C ASP A 27 -9.79 -47.83 9.27
N ASP A 28 -10.57 -47.28 10.19
CA ASP A 28 -10.66 -47.56 11.63
C ASP A 28 -9.40 -48.00 12.41
N LEU A 29 -9.01 -47.20 13.40
CA LEU A 29 -9.13 -47.59 14.82
C LEU A 29 -8.54 -46.53 15.75
N SER A 30 -9.41 -46.06 16.63
CA SER A 30 -9.09 -45.36 17.87
C SER A 30 -8.21 -46.23 18.78
N LEU A 31 -7.36 -45.63 19.63
CA LEU A 31 -7.23 -45.92 21.08
C LEU A 31 -5.92 -45.34 21.69
N TYR A 32 -6.14 -44.60 22.78
CA TYR A 32 -5.27 -44.36 23.96
C TYR A 32 -4.11 -43.35 23.97
N ALA A 33 -4.18 -42.55 25.03
CA ALA A 33 -3.33 -41.47 25.51
C ALA A 33 -2.11 -42.00 26.33
N PRO A 34 -1.23 -41.11 26.87
CA PRO A 34 0.18 -41.40 27.15
C PRO A 34 0.53 -41.74 28.61
N GLU A 35 1.63 -42.45 28.80
CA GLU A 35 2.49 -42.48 30.01
C GLU A 35 3.95 -42.47 29.49
N GLY A 36 4.89 -41.61 29.90
CA GLY A 36 5.25 -41.22 31.25
C GLY A 36 6.30 -42.20 31.80
N LYS A 37 7.61 -41.87 31.73
CA LYS A 37 8.63 -42.30 32.72
C LYS A 37 10.03 -41.72 32.49
N ASN A 38 10.57 -41.28 33.62
CA ASN A 38 11.90 -40.74 33.89
C ASN A 38 13.05 -41.73 33.62
N GLY A 39 14.26 -41.21 33.39
CA GLY A 39 15.48 -42.00 33.49
C GLY A 39 16.74 -41.24 33.09
N ILE A 40 17.31 -40.45 34.01
CA ILE A 40 18.71 -40.01 33.97
C ILE A 40 19.61 -41.22 34.28
N PRO A 41 20.72 -41.43 33.57
CA PRO A 41 21.85 -42.14 34.14
C PRO A 41 23.13 -41.30 34.21
N ALA A 42 23.93 -41.73 35.17
CA ALA A 42 25.01 -41.02 35.80
C ALA A 42 26.33 -40.99 35.02
N ILE A 43 27.11 -39.99 35.44
CA ILE A 43 28.51 -39.68 35.14
C ILE A 43 29.43 -40.87 35.49
N LYS A 44 30.35 -41.22 34.59
CA LYS A 44 31.60 -41.93 34.91
C LYS A 44 32.80 -41.15 34.39
N LYS A 45 33.71 -40.84 35.31
CA LYS A 45 35.04 -40.26 35.08
C LYS A 45 36.04 -41.36 34.72
N ALA A 46 36.92 -41.10 33.75
CA ALA A 46 38.31 -41.58 33.74
C ALA A 46 39.11 -40.74 32.74
N GLY A 47 40.21 -40.13 33.20
CA GLY A 47 41.04 -39.24 32.40
C GLY A 47 42.17 -39.95 31.66
N LEU A 48 42.79 -39.24 30.72
CA LEU A 48 44.19 -39.43 30.37
C LEU A 48 44.77 -38.13 29.78
N LEU A 49 45.99 -37.83 30.22
CA LEU A 49 46.77 -36.62 29.99
C LEU A 49 47.16 -36.43 28.51
N SER A 50 47.17 -35.18 28.04
CA SER A 50 48.20 -34.76 27.08
C SER A 50 48.47 -33.27 27.17
N ARG A 51 49.77 -32.98 27.34
CA ARG A 51 50.42 -31.70 27.52
C ARG A 51 50.40 -30.93 26.20
N TRP A 52 49.73 -29.79 26.14
CA TRP A 52 50.07 -28.73 25.19
C TRP A 52 50.15 -27.40 25.94
N SER A 53 51.32 -26.80 25.76
CA SER A 53 51.86 -25.67 26.47
C SER A 53 51.08 -24.38 26.24
N LEU A 54 50.95 -23.61 27.32
CA LEU A 54 51.22 -22.16 27.41
C LEU A 54 51.25 -21.38 26.08
N LEU A 55 50.16 -20.64 25.80
CA LEU A 55 50.17 -19.25 25.31
C LEU A 55 48.73 -18.86 24.97
N LEU A 56 48.07 -18.10 25.84
CA LEU A 56 47.01 -17.12 25.55
C LEU A 56 46.51 -16.52 26.88
N LEU A 57 47.41 -15.80 27.53
CA LEU A 57 47.11 -14.90 28.64
C LEU A 57 47.30 -13.48 28.11
N ALA A 58 46.39 -13.03 27.25
CA ALA A 58 46.20 -11.62 26.89
C ALA A 58 44.91 -11.48 26.08
N LEU A 59 44.08 -10.52 26.49
CA LEU A 59 42.95 -9.94 25.76
C LEU A 59 41.62 -10.71 25.78
N PHE A 60 41.09 -10.99 26.97
CA PHE A 60 39.68 -10.63 27.17
C PHE A 60 39.63 -9.12 27.37
N HIS A 61 39.73 -8.34 26.29
CA HIS A 61 39.01 -7.07 26.27
C HIS A 61 37.54 -7.48 26.22
N THR A 62 36.91 -7.60 27.40
CA THR A 62 35.48 -7.28 27.44
C THR A 62 35.41 -5.89 26.79
N PRO A 63 34.64 -5.69 25.71
CA PRO A 63 34.27 -4.34 25.37
C PRO A 63 33.61 -3.80 26.63
N VAL A 64 34.31 -2.92 27.34
CA VAL A 64 33.65 -1.96 28.19
C VAL A 64 32.81 -1.22 27.18
N TRP A 65 31.54 -1.61 27.06
CA TRP A 65 30.54 -0.64 26.62
C TRP A 65 30.80 0.54 27.54
N ALA A 66 31.33 1.63 26.99
CA ALA A 66 31.24 2.89 27.70
C ALA A 66 29.79 2.98 28.12
N ASP A 67 29.55 2.96 29.44
CA ASP A 67 28.21 2.99 30.01
C ASP A 67 27.44 4.06 29.25
N ASP A 68 26.36 3.66 28.55
CA ASP A 68 25.59 4.58 27.73
C ASP A 68 24.96 5.59 28.67
N LEU A 69 25.63 6.73 28.83
CA LEU A 69 25.28 7.79 29.76
C LEU A 69 23.82 8.24 29.57
N GLY A 70 23.34 8.25 28.32
CA GLY A 70 21.95 8.58 28.06
C GLY A 70 21.00 7.51 28.60
N ALA A 71 21.35 6.23 28.43
CA ALA A 71 20.61 5.11 28.99
C ALA A 71 20.60 5.10 30.52
N THR A 72 21.74 5.38 31.18
CA THR A 72 21.83 5.39 32.64
C THR A 72 21.01 6.53 33.24
N ILE A 73 21.04 7.72 32.63
CA ILE A 73 20.18 8.84 33.03
C ILE A 73 18.71 8.46 32.85
N PHE A 74 18.35 7.92 31.68
CA PHE A 74 16.96 7.60 31.34
C PHE A 74 16.36 6.52 32.23
N GLN A 75 17.09 5.41 32.45
CA GLN A 75 16.57 4.22 33.12
C GLN A 75 16.76 4.28 34.65
N GLN A 76 17.83 4.91 35.11
CA GLN A 76 18.27 4.81 36.51
C GLN A 76 18.40 6.17 37.20
N GLY A 77 18.39 7.28 36.45
CA GLY A 77 18.64 8.61 37.00
C GLY A 77 20.08 8.77 37.50
N ILE A 78 21.05 8.14 36.83
CA ILE A 78 22.48 8.20 37.18
C ILE A 78 23.26 8.95 36.09
N GLY A 79 23.96 10.01 36.52
CA GLY A 79 24.72 10.94 35.67
C GLY A 79 26.15 10.50 35.39
N ARG A 80 26.92 11.38 34.71
CA ARG A 80 28.21 11.06 34.07
C ARG A 80 29.33 10.58 35.00
N ASP A 81 29.21 10.88 36.27
CA ASP A 81 30.17 10.59 37.35
C ASP A 81 29.61 9.57 38.35
N GLY A 82 28.51 8.89 37.99
CA GLY A 82 27.82 7.96 38.87
C GLY A 82 26.96 8.65 39.93
N ARG A 83 26.87 9.99 39.93
CA ARG A 83 25.98 10.71 40.86
C ARG A 83 24.52 10.48 40.50
N GLU A 84 23.67 10.60 41.51
CA GLU A 84 22.23 10.68 41.28
C GLU A 84 21.88 12.01 40.60
N VAL A 85 21.17 11.92 39.47
CA VAL A 85 20.59 13.07 38.78
C VAL A 85 19.57 13.72 39.70
N THR A 86 19.57 15.05 39.73
CA THR A 86 18.66 15.83 40.57
C THR A 86 17.63 16.54 39.70
N ALA A 87 16.38 16.54 40.15
CA ALA A 87 15.31 17.32 39.52
C ALA A 87 14.36 17.91 40.57
N SER A 88 13.71 19.03 40.23
CA SER A 88 12.74 19.69 41.11
C SER A 88 11.34 19.65 40.50
N LEU A 89 10.33 19.51 41.36
CA LEU A 89 8.95 19.78 41.00
C LEU A 89 8.64 21.25 41.32
N PRO A 90 7.86 21.97 40.50
CA PRO A 90 7.50 23.36 40.77
C PRO A 90 6.89 23.52 42.17
N GLY A 91 7.54 24.32 43.02
CA GLY A 91 7.09 24.62 44.38
C GLY A 91 7.32 23.50 45.42
N GLN A 92 8.16 22.50 45.14
CA GLN A 92 8.36 21.33 46.01
C GLN A 92 9.84 20.96 46.23
N VAL A 93 10.04 19.85 46.96
CA VAL A 93 11.30 19.22 47.33
C VAL A 93 12.07 18.72 46.10
N SER A 94 13.41 18.81 46.17
CA SER A 94 14.32 18.23 45.19
C SER A 94 14.33 16.71 45.27
N LEU A 95 14.13 16.03 44.14
CA LEU A 95 14.18 14.57 44.01
C LEU A 95 15.50 14.16 43.34
N GLN A 96 15.92 12.91 43.56
CA GLN A 96 17.19 12.40 43.03
C GLN A 96 17.15 10.91 42.64
N GLY A 97 18.04 10.52 41.73
CA GLY A 97 18.31 9.13 41.37
C GLY A 97 17.12 8.45 40.69
N ALA A 98 16.84 7.22 41.09
CA ALA A 98 15.75 6.41 40.50
C ALA A 98 14.37 7.09 40.57
N ALA A 99 14.13 7.97 41.56
CA ALA A 99 12.87 8.70 41.70
C ALA A 99 12.62 9.72 40.57
N VAL A 100 13.66 10.11 39.83
CA VAL A 100 13.58 11.04 38.69
C VAL A 100 13.98 10.38 37.36
N ALA A 101 14.17 9.07 37.34
CA ALA A 101 14.47 8.34 36.12
C ALA A 101 13.31 8.47 35.12
N CYS A 102 13.61 8.91 33.89
CA CYS A 102 12.60 9.16 32.85
C CYS A 102 11.73 7.94 32.57
N ALA A 103 12.32 6.74 32.60
CA ALA A 103 11.66 5.46 32.36
C ALA A 103 10.55 5.15 33.39
N GLY A 104 10.62 5.73 34.59
CA GLY A 104 9.62 5.53 35.65
C GLY A 104 8.25 6.04 35.22
N CYS A 105 8.19 7.24 34.64
CA CYS A 105 6.95 7.84 34.15
C CYS A 105 6.69 7.50 32.68
N HIS A 106 7.71 7.56 31.83
CA HIS A 106 7.57 7.46 30.38
C HIS A 106 7.77 6.05 29.82
N GLY A 107 7.96 5.06 30.69
CA GLY A 107 8.14 3.66 30.32
C GLY A 107 9.58 3.33 29.88
N GLN A 108 9.93 2.05 29.98
CA GLN A 108 11.29 1.53 29.70
C GLN A 108 11.81 1.81 28.29
N LYS A 109 10.91 2.09 27.35
CA LYS A 109 11.26 2.40 25.96
C LYS A 109 10.78 3.80 25.53
N GLY A 110 10.37 4.66 26.47
CA GLY A 110 9.87 6.00 26.17
C GLY A 110 8.49 6.02 25.50
N GLN A 111 7.72 4.93 25.57
CA GLN A 111 6.41 4.77 24.94
C GLN A 111 5.27 5.54 25.65
N GLY A 112 5.56 6.15 26.80
CA GLY A 112 4.57 6.76 27.68
C GLY A 112 4.04 5.79 28.73
N GLY A 113 3.33 6.35 29.71
CA GLY A 113 2.83 5.61 30.86
C GLY A 113 1.60 6.28 31.46
N LYS A 114 0.89 5.53 32.31
CA LYS A 114 -0.26 6.04 33.05
C LYS A 114 -0.18 5.56 34.49
N GLU A 115 -0.24 6.50 35.42
CA GLU A 115 -0.31 6.23 36.85
C GLU A 115 -1.47 7.05 37.44
N GLY A 116 -2.55 6.37 37.81
CA GLY A 116 -3.78 7.01 38.28
C GLY A 116 -4.37 8.00 37.25
N PHE A 117 -4.42 9.28 37.63
CA PHE A 117 -4.89 10.38 36.78
C PHE A 117 -3.78 11.06 35.97
N VAL A 118 -2.52 10.68 36.17
CA VAL A 118 -1.37 11.24 35.47
C VAL A 118 -1.07 10.40 34.23
N THR A 119 -0.96 11.05 33.08
CA THR A 119 -0.58 10.40 31.82
C THR A 119 0.71 11.03 31.30
N ALA A 120 1.79 10.25 31.32
CA ALA A 120 3.06 10.64 30.74
C ALA A 120 3.06 10.30 29.24
N PRO A 121 3.31 11.26 28.33
CA PRO A 121 3.32 11.00 26.90
C PRO A 121 4.51 10.14 26.48
N ALA A 122 4.47 9.60 25.26
CA ALA A 122 5.66 9.05 24.62
C ALA A 122 6.71 10.16 24.39
N ILE A 123 7.98 9.86 24.65
CA ILE A 123 9.11 10.79 24.59
C ILE A 123 10.27 10.31 23.72
N GLY A 124 10.03 9.32 22.86
CA GLY A 124 10.93 9.05 21.73
C GLY A 124 11.14 10.33 20.91
N TRP A 125 12.33 10.52 20.35
CA TRP A 125 12.70 11.78 19.69
C TRP A 125 11.72 12.17 18.56
N GLN A 126 11.23 11.20 17.79
CA GLN A 126 10.20 11.40 16.77
C GLN A 126 8.86 11.86 17.38
N ALA A 127 8.46 11.29 18.52
CA ALA A 127 7.22 11.69 19.20
C ALA A 127 7.32 13.12 19.75
N LEU A 128 8.49 13.51 20.25
CA LEU A 128 8.77 14.87 20.70
C LEU A 128 8.76 15.86 19.51
N ALA A 129 9.40 15.50 18.40
CA ALA A 129 9.44 16.30 17.18
C ALA A 129 8.07 16.45 16.51
N MET A 130 7.20 15.43 16.55
CA MET A 130 5.83 15.55 16.03
C MET A 130 4.95 16.47 16.88
N ARG A 131 5.13 16.45 18.20
CA ARG A 131 4.31 17.23 19.15
C ARG A 131 4.66 18.71 19.16
N SER A 132 5.86 19.07 18.71
CA SER A 132 6.32 20.46 18.69
C SER A 132 5.64 21.30 17.61
N ASN A 133 4.98 20.69 16.60
CA ASN A 133 4.49 21.37 15.39
C ASN A 133 5.56 22.30 14.76
N SER A 134 6.84 22.01 14.99
CA SER A 134 7.97 22.83 14.58
C SER A 134 8.90 21.99 13.74
N ASP A 135 9.19 22.48 12.53
CA ASP A 135 10.18 21.89 11.61
C ASP A 135 11.62 21.91 12.18
N LYS A 136 11.81 22.43 13.40
CA LYS A 136 13.10 22.64 14.06
C LYS A 136 13.10 22.13 15.51
N TYR A 137 12.55 20.94 15.77
CA TYR A 137 12.80 20.29 17.05
C TYR A 137 14.27 19.85 17.15
N ASP A 138 15.03 20.52 18.02
CA ASP A 138 16.45 20.27 18.21
C ASP A 138 16.82 20.10 19.69
N LYS A 139 18.11 19.92 19.95
CA LYS A 139 18.65 19.74 21.30
C LYS A 139 18.43 20.94 22.21
N SER A 140 18.42 22.16 21.67
CA SER A 140 18.21 23.37 22.46
C SER A 140 16.77 23.44 22.97
N VAL A 141 15.82 23.08 22.12
CA VAL A 141 14.40 22.95 22.48
C VAL A 141 14.20 21.84 23.51
N PHE A 142 14.84 20.69 23.32
CA PHE A 142 14.80 19.61 24.30
C PHE A 142 15.36 20.03 25.67
N GLN A 143 16.49 20.72 25.69
CA GLN A 143 17.09 21.24 26.93
C GLN A 143 16.15 22.22 27.64
N GLN A 144 15.50 23.13 26.90
CA GLN A 144 14.52 24.05 27.47
C GLN A 144 13.33 23.30 28.08
N ALA A 145 12.84 22.26 27.42
CA ALA A 145 11.75 21.44 27.91
C ALA A 145 12.08 20.76 29.24
N ILE A 146 13.25 20.11 29.35
CA ILE A 146 13.59 19.35 30.56
C ILE A 146 14.13 20.22 31.70
N SER A 147 14.78 21.35 31.40
CA SER A 147 15.34 22.24 32.43
C SER A 147 14.35 23.29 32.92
N HIS A 148 13.52 23.84 32.04
CA HIS A 148 12.61 24.94 32.37
C HIS A 148 11.13 24.56 32.27
N GLY A 149 10.80 23.43 31.63
CA GLY A 149 9.42 23.03 31.44
C GLY A 149 8.71 23.77 30.33
N LEU A 150 9.44 24.21 29.32
CA LEU A 150 8.89 24.94 28.20
C LEU A 150 8.98 24.06 26.95
N ALA A 151 7.83 23.71 26.38
CA ALA A 151 7.77 23.02 25.12
C ALA A 151 8.22 23.94 23.96
N ALA A 152 8.41 23.36 22.77
CA ALA A 152 8.84 24.08 21.57
C ALA A 152 7.90 25.23 21.13
N ASP A 153 6.64 25.18 21.55
CA ASP A 153 5.59 26.16 21.31
C ASP A 153 5.36 27.08 22.52
N ASP A 154 6.36 27.20 23.39
CA ASP A 154 6.37 27.96 24.65
C ASP A 154 5.30 27.55 25.68
N ARG A 155 4.58 26.44 25.45
CA ARG A 155 3.62 25.93 26.44
C ARG A 155 4.36 25.33 27.63
N ALA A 156 3.90 25.67 28.83
CA ALA A 156 4.37 25.04 30.06
C ALA A 156 4.03 23.53 30.06
N LEU A 157 5.01 22.70 30.40
CA LEU A 157 4.82 21.28 30.66
C LEU A 157 4.08 21.08 31.99
N ASP A 158 3.39 19.94 32.10
CA ASP A 158 2.67 19.56 33.32
C ASP A 158 3.58 19.72 34.56
N PRO A 159 3.10 20.33 35.66
CA PRO A 159 3.89 20.51 36.88
C PRO A 159 4.42 19.20 37.48
N ILE A 160 3.82 18.05 37.16
CA ILE A 160 4.29 16.74 37.61
C ILE A 160 5.57 16.31 36.87
N MET A 161 5.85 16.87 35.69
CA MET A 161 7.11 16.60 35.00
C MET A 161 8.26 17.34 35.71
N PRO A 162 9.29 16.66 36.21
CA PRO A 162 10.39 17.30 36.92
C PRO A 162 11.22 18.25 36.03
N ARG A 163 11.92 19.20 36.67
CA ARG A 163 12.88 20.12 36.05
C ARG A 163 14.30 19.70 36.42
N PHE A 164 15.05 19.26 35.42
CA PHE A 164 16.30 18.54 35.60
C PHE A 164 17.51 19.45 35.65
N SER A 165 18.44 19.16 36.58
CA SER A 165 19.76 19.76 36.64
C SER A 165 20.79 18.82 36.00
N LEU A 166 20.94 18.94 34.67
CA LEU A 166 21.88 18.16 33.86
C LEU A 166 22.95 19.07 33.25
N ALA A 167 24.16 18.55 33.14
CA ALA A 167 25.23 19.17 32.37
C ALA A 167 24.97 19.02 30.86
N SER A 168 25.61 19.85 30.03
CA SER A 168 25.35 19.86 28.58
C SER A 168 25.64 18.52 27.90
N ASP A 169 26.70 17.84 28.33
CA ASP A 169 27.07 16.50 27.85
C ASP A 169 26.07 15.41 28.26
N GLU A 170 25.47 15.54 29.44
CA GLU A 170 24.39 14.65 29.91
C GLU A 170 23.11 14.88 29.11
N VAL A 171 22.77 16.13 28.78
CA VAL A 171 21.65 16.47 27.88
C VAL A 171 21.88 15.89 26.49
N ASP A 172 23.10 16.03 25.96
CA ASP A 172 23.48 15.48 24.66
C ASP A 172 23.39 13.95 24.63
N ALA A 173 23.88 13.29 25.66
CA ALA A 173 23.81 11.84 25.80
C ALA A 173 22.35 11.36 25.90
N LEU A 174 21.54 12.03 26.73
CA LEU A 174 20.12 11.70 26.89
C LEU A 174 19.34 11.91 25.58
N ALA A 175 19.55 13.04 24.88
CA ALA A 175 18.93 13.30 23.58
C ALA A 175 19.30 12.22 22.55
N THR A 176 20.57 11.81 22.51
CA THR A 176 21.06 10.75 21.63
C THR A 176 20.40 9.42 21.96
N TYR A 177 20.27 9.09 23.25
CA TYR A 177 19.59 7.87 23.68
C TYR A 177 18.10 7.87 23.32
N LEU A 178 17.39 8.99 23.47
CA LEU A 178 15.99 9.10 23.02
C LEU A 178 15.83 8.91 21.50
N GLN A 179 16.82 9.32 20.70
CA GLN A 179 16.86 9.05 19.25
C GLN A 179 17.12 7.55 18.96
N GLN A 180 17.92 6.88 19.78
CA GLN A 180 18.17 5.43 19.65
C GLN A 180 16.97 4.60 20.12
N LEU A 181 16.21 5.08 21.11
CA LEU A 181 14.94 4.47 21.50
C LEU A 181 14.01 4.42 20.30
N ASP A 182 13.90 5.47 19.47
CA ASP A 182 13.07 5.41 18.26
C ASP A 182 13.48 4.29 17.27
N GLN A 183 14.76 3.91 17.24
CA GLN A 183 15.24 2.81 16.41
C GLN A 183 14.77 1.44 16.92
N HIS A 184 14.35 1.34 18.18
CA HIS A 184 13.96 0.10 18.86
C HIS A 184 12.57 0.11 19.57
N ALA A 185 11.87 1.25 19.62
CA ALA A 185 10.78 1.49 20.58
C ALA A 185 9.48 2.09 20.04
N LEU A 186 9.38 2.47 18.78
CA LEU A 186 8.08 2.72 18.17
C LEU A 186 7.86 1.68 17.07
N PRO A 187 6.79 0.86 17.11
CA PRO A 187 6.30 0.34 15.85
C PRO A 187 6.04 1.59 15.00
N LYS A 188 6.74 1.73 13.86
CA LYS A 188 6.34 2.70 12.83
C LYS A 188 4.85 2.49 12.67
N ARG A 189 4.04 3.49 13.03
CA ARG A 189 2.59 3.35 13.04
C ARG A 189 2.20 2.73 11.70
N ALA A 190 1.59 1.55 11.74
CA ALA A 190 1.30 0.83 10.51
C ALA A 190 0.40 1.72 9.64
N VAL A 191 0.79 1.92 8.39
CA VAL A 191 0.12 2.81 7.44
C VAL A 191 -0.46 2.03 6.28
N ALA A 192 -1.55 2.54 5.72
CA ALA A 192 -1.97 2.26 4.37
C ALA A 192 -1.14 3.15 3.45
N LEU A 193 -0.59 2.60 2.37
CA LEU A 193 0.17 3.39 1.41
C LEU A 193 -0.63 3.57 0.12
N SER A 194 -0.83 4.81 -0.30
CA SER A 194 -1.22 5.13 -1.68
C SER A 194 -0.01 5.57 -2.48
N ILE A 195 0.07 5.16 -3.75
CA ILE A 195 1.12 5.56 -4.68
C ILE A 195 0.46 6.25 -5.88
N LEU A 196 0.86 7.49 -6.15
CA LEU A 196 0.19 8.38 -7.08
C LEU A 196 1.22 9.09 -7.96
N PRO A 197 0.90 9.49 -9.19
CA PRO A 197 1.80 10.33 -9.97
C PRO A 197 2.01 11.69 -9.28
N GLU A 198 3.05 12.43 -9.65
CA GLU A 198 3.26 13.81 -9.17
C GLU A 198 2.01 14.68 -9.33
N ALA A 199 1.84 15.64 -8.41
CA ALA A 199 0.68 16.51 -8.41
C ALA A 199 0.55 17.29 -9.73
N GLY A 200 -0.67 17.40 -10.25
CA GLY A 200 -0.97 18.05 -11.52
C GLY A 200 -0.82 17.15 -12.75
N VAL A 201 -0.18 15.98 -12.64
CA VAL A 201 -0.08 15.01 -13.75
C VAL A 201 -1.44 14.36 -14.02
N SER A 202 -2.20 14.05 -12.97
CA SER A 202 -3.53 13.44 -13.09
C SER A 202 -4.51 14.09 -12.12
N LYS A 203 -5.44 14.89 -12.68
CA LYS A 203 -6.53 15.50 -11.92
C LYS A 203 -7.37 14.47 -11.17
N LEU A 204 -7.52 13.27 -11.74
CA LEU A 204 -8.23 12.16 -11.10
C LEU A 204 -7.48 11.67 -9.86
N ALA A 205 -6.16 11.48 -9.96
CA ALA A 205 -5.33 11.02 -8.84
C ALA A 205 -5.29 12.04 -7.70
N ASP A 206 -5.18 13.34 -8.04
CA ASP A 206 -5.16 14.41 -7.04
C ASP A 206 -6.50 14.52 -6.31
N ALA A 207 -7.61 14.59 -7.06
CA ALA A 207 -8.93 14.69 -6.45
C ALA A 207 -9.31 13.44 -5.64
N LEU A 208 -8.81 12.27 -6.03
CA LEU A 208 -8.97 11.05 -5.26
C LEU A 208 -8.23 11.16 -3.92
N LEU A 209 -6.98 11.62 -3.93
CA LEU A 209 -6.22 11.77 -2.70
C LEU A 209 -6.92 12.72 -1.73
N ASP A 210 -7.37 13.88 -2.21
CA ASP A 210 -8.08 14.86 -1.39
C ASP A 210 -9.33 14.23 -0.73
N ASN A 211 -10.08 13.41 -1.48
CA ASN A 211 -11.24 12.71 -0.94
C ASN A 211 -10.86 11.60 0.05
N LEU A 212 -9.75 10.89 -0.15
CA LEU A 212 -9.28 9.84 0.78
C LEU A 212 -8.70 10.41 2.07
N GLN A 213 -8.12 11.61 2.04
CA GLN A 213 -7.62 12.30 3.22
C GLN A 213 -8.75 12.85 4.10
N THR A 214 -9.85 13.30 3.46
CA THR A 214 -10.95 13.95 4.17
C THR A 214 -12.09 13.01 4.52
N CYS A 215 -12.37 12.01 3.68
CA CYS A 215 -13.47 11.06 3.83
C CYS A 215 -14.80 11.66 4.29
N SER A 216 -15.17 12.80 3.71
CA SER A 216 -16.32 13.63 4.11
C SER A 216 -17.69 12.93 4.04
N GLY A 217 -17.79 11.79 3.35
CA GLY A 217 -19.02 10.98 3.27
C GLY A 217 -19.23 10.00 4.43
N LEU A 218 -18.31 9.92 5.39
CA LEU A 218 -18.44 9.05 6.58
C LEU A 218 -19.03 9.81 7.78
N ALA A 219 -19.56 9.06 8.75
CA ALA A 219 -20.13 9.63 9.96
C ALA A 219 -19.07 10.44 10.74
N PRO A 220 -19.43 11.58 11.35
CA PRO A 220 -18.50 12.34 12.18
C PRO A 220 -17.87 11.48 13.28
N GLY A 221 -16.55 11.61 13.46
CA GLY A 221 -15.79 10.83 14.45
C GLY A 221 -15.40 9.42 14.01
N THR A 222 -15.70 9.01 12.77
CA THR A 222 -15.24 7.73 12.22
C THR A 222 -13.70 7.67 12.25
N ARG A 223 -13.15 6.64 12.91
CA ARG A 223 -11.71 6.43 12.95
C ARG A 223 -11.22 5.89 11.61
N LEU A 224 -10.15 6.47 11.08
CA LEU A 224 -9.53 6.02 9.83
C LEU A 224 -8.16 5.40 10.09
N TRP A 225 -7.80 4.41 9.26
CA TRP A 225 -6.44 3.89 9.21
C TRP A 225 -5.51 4.99 8.69
N PRO A 226 -4.30 5.17 9.25
CA PRO A 226 -3.37 6.18 8.76
C PRO A 226 -3.02 5.97 7.30
N LEU A 227 -3.25 6.99 6.48
CA LEU A 227 -2.89 7.00 5.08
C LEU A 227 -1.55 7.74 4.91
N ASP A 228 -0.61 7.10 4.23
CA ASP A 228 0.60 7.74 3.72
C ASP A 228 0.59 7.71 2.19
N VAL A 229 1.33 8.63 1.58
CA VAL A 229 1.31 8.87 0.14
C VAL A 229 2.72 8.93 -0.42
N LEU A 230 2.95 8.15 -1.47
CA LEU A 230 4.15 8.20 -2.28
C LEU A 230 3.81 8.81 -3.64
N ARG A 231 4.60 9.80 -4.06
CA ARG A 231 4.45 10.46 -5.36
C ARG A 231 5.57 10.03 -6.32
N TYR A 232 5.24 9.73 -7.57
CA TYR A 232 6.21 9.25 -8.55
C TYR A 232 6.18 10.02 -9.88
N LYS A 233 7.33 10.11 -10.54
CA LYS A 233 7.52 10.75 -11.85
C LYS A 233 7.15 9.83 -13.02
N ASN A 234 7.58 8.58 -12.93
CA ASN A 234 7.36 7.54 -13.92
C ASN A 234 7.42 6.16 -13.24
N SER A 235 7.18 5.08 -13.98
CA SER A 235 7.14 3.72 -13.43
C SER A 235 8.48 3.28 -12.80
N ALA A 236 9.62 3.63 -13.40
CA ALA A 236 10.93 3.28 -12.84
C ALA A 236 11.18 3.97 -11.49
N ASP A 237 10.84 5.25 -11.39
CA ASP A 237 10.87 6.01 -10.14
C ASP A 237 9.90 5.45 -9.10
N ALA A 238 8.67 5.11 -9.51
CA ALA A 238 7.67 4.49 -8.66
C ALA A 238 8.17 3.18 -8.03
N ILE A 239 8.75 2.29 -8.83
CA ILE A 239 9.31 1.01 -8.37
C ILE A 239 10.46 1.23 -7.39
N SER A 240 11.37 2.18 -7.69
CA SER A 240 12.50 2.50 -6.82
C SER A 240 12.05 3.00 -5.45
N GLN A 241 11.18 4.03 -5.42
CA GLN A 241 10.69 4.61 -4.19
C GLN A 241 9.83 3.63 -3.40
N LEU A 242 8.98 2.85 -4.07
CA LEU A 242 8.13 1.85 -3.42
C LEU A 242 8.98 0.77 -2.74
N ARG A 243 10.01 0.24 -3.42
CA ARG A 243 10.95 -0.72 -2.81
C ARG A 243 11.58 -0.17 -1.54
N GLU A 244 12.05 1.07 -1.58
CA GLU A 244 12.63 1.72 -0.39
C GLU A 244 11.59 1.89 0.73
N ARG A 245 10.39 2.32 0.39
CA ARG A 245 9.32 2.51 1.35
C ARG A 245 8.91 1.21 2.03
N LEU A 246 8.86 0.11 1.30
CA LEU A 246 8.47 -1.20 1.82
C LEU A 246 9.52 -1.82 2.75
N LYS A 247 10.82 -1.52 2.59
CA LYS A 247 11.88 -1.97 3.54
C LYS A 247 11.62 -1.52 4.97
N SER A 248 10.89 -0.43 5.13
CA SER A 248 10.59 0.14 6.45
C SER A 248 9.74 -0.78 7.33
N GLY A 249 9.00 -1.73 6.75
CA GLY A 249 8.06 -2.62 7.44
C GLY A 249 6.80 -1.93 7.97
N SER A 250 6.62 -0.62 7.75
CA SER A 250 5.47 0.14 8.28
C SER A 250 4.22 0.06 7.41
N VAL A 251 4.36 -0.36 6.16
CA VAL A 251 3.24 -0.45 5.22
C VAL A 251 2.49 -1.75 5.46
N ARG A 252 1.22 -1.66 5.82
CA ARG A 252 0.38 -2.83 6.10
C ARG A 252 -0.37 -3.34 4.88
N PHE A 253 -0.78 -2.42 4.02
CA PHE A 253 -1.43 -2.70 2.74
C PHE A 253 -1.31 -1.45 1.85
N LEU A 254 -1.47 -1.66 0.56
CA LEU A 254 -1.56 -0.59 -0.42
C LEU A 254 -3.05 -0.30 -0.66
N ILE A 255 -3.40 0.98 -0.77
CA ILE A 255 -4.77 1.39 -1.01
C ILE A 255 -4.84 2.41 -2.13
N ALA A 256 -5.78 2.18 -3.06
CA ALA A 256 -6.00 3.01 -4.21
C ALA A 256 -4.72 3.40 -4.97
N PRO A 257 -3.75 2.48 -5.19
CA PRO A 257 -2.55 2.81 -5.92
C PRO A 257 -2.87 3.13 -7.38
N PHE A 258 -2.29 4.19 -7.91
CA PHE A 258 -2.37 4.56 -9.32
C PHE A 258 -1.24 3.87 -10.09
N VAL A 259 -1.60 2.80 -10.79
CA VAL A 259 -0.66 1.87 -11.46
C VAL A 259 -0.97 1.72 -12.95
N ALA A 260 -1.88 2.54 -13.46
CA ALA A 260 -2.31 2.53 -14.84
C ALA A 260 -1.11 2.70 -15.80
N GLY A 261 -0.87 1.68 -16.63
CA GLY A 261 0.19 1.70 -17.65
C GLY A 261 1.49 1.00 -17.26
N TRP A 262 1.62 0.51 -16.02
CA TRP A 262 2.81 -0.19 -15.52
C TRP A 262 2.43 -1.31 -14.52
N GLU A 263 1.26 -1.92 -14.74
CA GLU A 263 0.68 -2.96 -13.89
C GLU A 263 1.54 -4.21 -13.80
N ALA A 264 2.24 -4.55 -14.89
CA ALA A 264 3.09 -5.74 -14.96
C ALA A 264 4.30 -5.59 -14.02
N GLU A 265 4.99 -4.45 -14.09
CA GLU A 265 6.14 -4.13 -13.24
C GLU A 265 5.73 -3.99 -11.78
N TYR A 266 4.57 -3.37 -11.52
CA TYR A 266 4.00 -3.29 -10.18
C TYR A 266 3.67 -4.68 -9.62
N GLY A 267 3.02 -5.52 -10.44
CA GLY A 267 2.64 -6.88 -10.07
C GLY A 267 3.85 -7.74 -9.71
N GLN A 268 4.90 -7.71 -10.53
CA GLN A 268 6.17 -8.40 -10.25
C GLN A 268 6.80 -7.95 -8.94
N LEU A 269 6.79 -6.64 -8.64
CA LEU A 269 7.30 -6.14 -7.37
C LEU A 269 6.43 -6.64 -6.20
N MET A 270 5.11 -6.67 -6.33
CA MET A 270 4.23 -7.11 -5.25
C MET A 270 4.27 -8.62 -4.99
N ASP A 271 4.65 -9.42 -5.97
CA ASP A 271 4.90 -10.86 -5.78
C ASP A 271 6.02 -11.12 -4.76
N ASP A 272 7.03 -10.23 -4.66
CA ASP A 272 8.11 -10.35 -3.68
C ASP A 272 7.66 -10.00 -2.25
N TYR A 273 6.80 -8.98 -2.11
CA TYR A 273 6.42 -8.43 -0.80
C TYR A 273 5.15 -9.06 -0.22
N GLN A 274 4.31 -9.69 -1.06
CA GLN A 274 3.06 -10.33 -0.64
C GLN A 274 2.14 -9.40 0.16
N LEU A 275 2.20 -8.09 -0.11
CA LEU A 275 1.34 -7.09 0.53
C LEU A 275 0.02 -6.97 -0.21
N ALA A 276 -1.07 -6.86 0.57
CA ALA A 276 -2.39 -6.67 0.01
C ALA A 276 -2.48 -5.33 -0.72
N THR A 277 -3.01 -5.37 -1.95
CA THR A 277 -3.31 -4.21 -2.77
C THR A 277 -4.81 -4.06 -2.88
N LEU A 278 -5.35 -2.98 -2.34
CA LEU A 278 -6.78 -2.72 -2.26
C LEU A 278 -7.18 -1.62 -3.24
N LEU A 279 -8.20 -1.89 -4.07
CA LEU A 279 -8.81 -0.90 -4.96
C LEU A 279 -7.83 -0.21 -5.94
N PRO A 280 -6.94 -0.93 -6.65
CA PRO A 280 -6.00 -0.28 -7.56
C PRO A 280 -6.71 0.48 -8.69
N PHE A 281 -6.11 1.58 -9.10
CA PHE A 281 -6.41 2.26 -10.35
C PHE A 281 -5.50 1.68 -11.42
N SER A 282 -6.03 0.71 -12.16
CA SER A 282 -5.35 0.06 -13.27
C SER A 282 -6.12 0.18 -14.58
N ARG A 283 -5.38 0.13 -15.67
CA ARG A 283 -5.89 -0.07 -17.03
C ARG A 283 -6.07 -1.55 -17.30
N MET A 284 -5.11 -2.38 -16.89
CA MET A 284 -5.19 -3.84 -17.05
C MET A 284 -5.70 -4.51 -15.78
N ASP A 285 -6.37 -5.65 -15.94
CA ASP A 285 -6.73 -6.48 -14.81
C ASP A 285 -5.50 -7.26 -14.31
N PHE A 286 -5.36 -7.34 -12.99
CA PHE A 286 -4.30 -8.13 -12.35
C PHE A 286 -4.58 -9.63 -12.49
N ALA A 287 -3.52 -10.44 -12.44
CA ALA A 287 -3.65 -11.89 -12.48
C ALA A 287 -4.26 -12.42 -11.18
N ASP A 288 -5.02 -13.52 -11.24
CA ASP A 288 -5.76 -14.08 -10.09
C ASP A 288 -4.86 -14.47 -8.90
N GLN A 289 -3.56 -14.71 -9.13
CA GLN A 289 -2.59 -15.11 -8.10
C GLN A 289 -2.01 -13.93 -7.32
N GLN A 290 -2.22 -12.70 -7.78
CA GLN A 290 -1.67 -11.51 -7.13
C GLN A 290 -2.52 -11.13 -5.91
N PRO A 291 -1.93 -10.58 -4.83
CA PRO A 291 -2.64 -10.21 -3.60
C PRO A 291 -3.45 -8.90 -3.78
N VAL A 292 -4.23 -8.81 -4.87
CA VAL A 292 -5.05 -7.68 -5.24
C VAL A 292 -6.50 -7.98 -4.88
N PHE A 293 -7.10 -7.15 -4.02
CA PHE A 293 -8.46 -7.32 -3.55
C PHE A 293 -9.29 -6.07 -3.84
N LEU A 294 -10.61 -6.25 -3.92
CA LEU A 294 -11.55 -5.15 -4.14
C LEU A 294 -11.18 -4.32 -5.39
N ALA A 295 -10.61 -4.97 -6.41
CA ALA A 295 -10.26 -4.30 -7.66
C ALA A 295 -11.51 -4.05 -8.50
N LEU A 296 -11.63 -2.83 -8.97
CA LEU A 296 -12.62 -2.47 -9.98
C LEU A 296 -12.18 -3.05 -11.34
N PRO A 297 -13.13 -3.47 -12.20
CA PRO A 297 -12.81 -3.96 -13.53
C PRO A 297 -11.90 -3.01 -14.31
N GLY A 298 -10.76 -3.52 -14.78
CA GLY A 298 -9.86 -2.76 -15.64
C GLY A 298 -10.54 -2.33 -16.96
N LEU A 299 -9.84 -1.51 -17.74
CA LEU A 299 -10.28 -1.17 -19.09
C LEU A 299 -10.41 -2.42 -19.97
N GLN A 300 -9.57 -3.44 -19.73
CA GLN A 300 -9.68 -4.74 -20.42
C GLN A 300 -11.03 -5.43 -20.16
N LYS A 301 -11.43 -5.65 -18.89
CA LYS A 301 -12.76 -6.22 -18.58
C LYS A 301 -13.93 -5.34 -19.06
N GLN A 302 -13.78 -4.01 -19.03
CA GLN A 302 -14.79 -3.12 -19.60
C GLN A 302 -14.95 -3.33 -21.11
N LEU A 303 -13.85 -3.51 -21.86
CA LEU A 303 -13.89 -3.84 -23.28
C LEU A 303 -14.47 -5.24 -23.53
N HIS A 304 -14.16 -6.23 -22.70
CA HIS A 304 -14.81 -7.56 -22.78
C HIS A 304 -16.33 -7.42 -22.64
N ALA A 305 -16.83 -6.64 -21.67
CA ALA A 305 -18.26 -6.42 -21.50
C ALA A 305 -18.91 -5.72 -22.71
N LEU A 306 -18.21 -4.78 -23.36
CA LEU A 306 -18.69 -4.16 -24.60
C LEU A 306 -18.72 -5.15 -25.77
N ILE A 307 -17.74 -6.05 -25.85
CA ILE A 307 -17.72 -7.15 -26.82
C ILE A 307 -18.89 -8.11 -26.56
N ASP A 308 -19.20 -8.45 -25.30
CA ASP A 308 -20.33 -9.31 -24.94
C ASP A 308 -21.68 -8.67 -25.34
N VAL A 309 -21.78 -7.35 -25.25
CA VAL A 309 -22.93 -6.60 -25.79
C VAL A 309 -23.00 -6.71 -27.31
N ALA A 310 -21.87 -6.66 -28.00
CA ALA A 310 -21.83 -6.87 -29.45
C ALA A 310 -22.33 -8.28 -29.82
N VAL A 311 -21.89 -9.31 -29.08
CA VAL A 311 -22.37 -10.70 -29.25
C VAL A 311 -23.88 -10.79 -29.05
N THR A 312 -24.38 -10.22 -27.95
CA THR A 312 -25.82 -10.24 -27.59
C THR A 312 -26.68 -9.55 -28.65
N ARG A 313 -26.15 -8.50 -29.28
CA ARG A 313 -26.80 -7.76 -30.38
C ARG A 313 -26.52 -8.34 -31.76
N ASN A 314 -25.89 -9.52 -31.85
CA ASN A 314 -25.50 -10.20 -33.08
C ASN A 314 -24.59 -9.36 -34.02
N ILE A 315 -23.78 -8.49 -33.44
CA ILE A 315 -22.79 -7.68 -34.15
C ILE A 315 -21.52 -8.51 -34.34
N LYS A 316 -21.13 -8.78 -35.59
CA LYS A 316 -19.95 -9.61 -35.93
C LYS A 316 -18.67 -8.83 -36.17
N GLN A 317 -18.77 -7.51 -36.36
CA GLN A 317 -17.63 -6.65 -36.68
C GLN A 317 -17.73 -5.35 -35.89
N LEU A 318 -16.65 -5.00 -35.19
CA LEU A 318 -16.48 -3.74 -34.50
C LEU A 318 -15.36 -2.95 -35.16
N ARG A 319 -15.60 -1.66 -35.42
CA ARG A 319 -14.60 -0.74 -35.96
C ARG A 319 -13.89 -0.07 -34.80
N VAL A 320 -12.60 -0.35 -34.63
CA VAL A 320 -11.82 0.17 -33.51
C VAL A 320 -11.31 1.56 -33.85
N LEU A 321 -11.59 2.52 -32.96
CA LEU A 321 -11.10 3.90 -33.04
C LEU A 321 -10.20 4.20 -31.84
N ALA A 322 -8.98 4.64 -32.14
CA ALA A 322 -7.94 5.01 -31.18
C ALA A 322 -7.29 6.32 -31.61
N ALA A 323 -6.72 7.06 -30.65
CA ALA A 323 -5.90 8.23 -30.96
C ALA A 323 -4.64 7.82 -31.76
N ALA A 324 -4.19 8.71 -32.63
CA ALA A 324 -2.95 8.48 -33.38
C ALA A 324 -1.77 8.37 -32.41
N ASP A 325 -0.86 7.43 -32.67
CA ASP A 325 0.35 7.17 -31.88
C ASP A 325 0.13 6.82 -30.39
N ASP A 326 -1.11 6.46 -30.03
CA ASP A 326 -1.44 5.97 -28.70
C ASP A 326 -0.98 4.51 -28.55
N MET A 327 0.30 4.34 -28.19
CA MET A 327 0.90 3.03 -27.86
C MET A 327 0.11 2.32 -26.73
N SER A 328 -0.54 3.10 -25.87
CA SER A 328 -1.35 2.56 -24.78
C SER A 328 -2.66 1.96 -25.30
N ALA A 329 -3.30 2.57 -26.30
CA ALA A 329 -4.47 1.99 -26.96
C ALA A 329 -4.11 0.74 -27.77
N THR A 330 -2.96 0.73 -28.46
CA THR A 330 -2.52 -0.42 -29.25
C THR A 330 -2.35 -1.68 -28.38
N SER A 331 -1.62 -1.55 -27.27
CA SER A 331 -1.45 -2.66 -26.31
C SER A 331 -2.79 -3.15 -25.73
N LEU A 332 -3.72 -2.24 -25.44
CA LEU A 332 -5.05 -2.58 -24.95
C LEU A 332 -5.89 -3.33 -26.00
N ILE A 333 -5.89 -2.91 -27.27
CA ILE A 333 -6.58 -3.61 -28.37
C ILE A 333 -6.06 -5.05 -28.50
N GLU A 334 -4.73 -5.22 -28.53
CA GLU A 334 -4.13 -6.55 -28.68
C GLU A 334 -4.46 -7.47 -27.50
N SER A 335 -4.59 -6.92 -26.29
CA SER A 335 -4.98 -7.71 -25.11
C SER A 335 -6.41 -8.28 -25.16
N VAL A 336 -7.33 -7.66 -25.92
CA VAL A 336 -8.73 -8.08 -26.02
C VAL A 336 -9.05 -8.80 -27.33
N ARG A 337 -8.15 -8.74 -28.32
CA ARG A 337 -8.31 -9.38 -29.63
C ARG A 337 -8.56 -10.90 -29.52
N PRO A 338 -7.85 -11.68 -28.67
CA PRO A 338 -8.12 -13.11 -28.51
C PRO A 338 -9.53 -13.39 -27.97
N TYR A 339 -10.00 -12.56 -27.03
CA TYR A 339 -11.35 -12.67 -26.48
C TYR A 339 -12.40 -12.40 -27.55
N ALA A 340 -12.27 -11.30 -28.30
CA ALA A 340 -13.17 -10.98 -29.40
C ALA A 340 -13.23 -12.09 -30.47
N ALA A 341 -12.06 -12.64 -30.84
CA ALA A 341 -11.98 -13.74 -31.81
C ALA A 341 -12.70 -15.01 -31.31
N LYS A 342 -12.52 -15.38 -30.03
CA LYS A 342 -13.23 -16.50 -29.40
C LYS A 342 -14.76 -16.30 -29.41
N GLN A 343 -15.21 -15.05 -29.28
CA GLN A 343 -16.62 -14.67 -29.35
C GLN A 343 -17.14 -14.47 -30.80
N HIS A 344 -16.32 -14.78 -31.81
CA HIS A 344 -16.65 -14.57 -33.23
C HIS A 344 -16.97 -13.10 -33.59
N VAL A 345 -16.31 -12.15 -32.92
CA VAL A 345 -16.38 -10.72 -33.20
C VAL A 345 -15.03 -10.25 -33.78
N GLN A 346 -15.05 -9.68 -34.99
CA GLN A 346 -13.84 -9.15 -35.62
C GLN A 346 -13.60 -7.70 -35.21
N LEU A 347 -12.39 -7.42 -34.70
CA LEU A 347 -11.92 -6.07 -34.43
C LEU A 347 -11.16 -5.52 -35.64
N GLN A 348 -11.79 -4.59 -36.38
CA GLN A 348 -11.20 -3.91 -37.53
C GLN A 348 -10.67 -2.55 -37.09
N THR A 349 -9.34 -2.39 -37.01
CA THR A 349 -8.74 -1.08 -36.77
C THR A 349 -9.13 -0.14 -37.90
N ALA A 350 -9.74 0.99 -37.56
CA ALA A 350 -10.11 1.98 -38.56
C ALA A 350 -8.83 2.55 -39.20
N ALA A 351 -8.78 2.57 -40.53
CA ALA A 351 -7.76 3.32 -41.24
C ALA A 351 -7.82 4.80 -40.82
N SER A 352 -6.67 5.48 -40.82
CA SER A 352 -6.52 6.88 -40.41
C SER A 352 -7.45 7.85 -41.18
N THR A 353 -7.96 7.44 -42.34
CA THR A 353 -8.91 8.22 -43.14
C THR A 353 -10.05 7.32 -43.63
N LEU A 354 -11.29 7.67 -43.26
CA LEU A 354 -12.50 7.09 -43.85
C LEU A 354 -12.97 8.00 -44.98
N THR A 355 -12.94 7.52 -46.21
CA THR A 355 -13.35 8.29 -47.38
C THR A 355 -14.86 8.36 -47.58
N GLN A 356 -15.66 7.50 -46.92
CA GLN A 356 -17.13 7.55 -46.94
C GLN A 356 -17.75 7.04 -45.61
N PRO A 357 -18.87 7.63 -45.15
CA PRO A 357 -19.63 7.12 -44.01
C PRO A 357 -20.16 5.72 -44.29
N LYS A 358 -19.71 4.73 -43.51
CA LYS A 358 -20.32 3.40 -43.54
C LYS A 358 -21.57 3.42 -42.65
N LYS A 359 -22.73 3.29 -43.28
CA LYS A 359 -24.02 3.22 -42.59
C LYS A 359 -24.06 2.08 -41.57
N ASN A 360 -24.73 2.29 -40.45
CA ASN A 360 -24.93 1.31 -39.38
C ASN A 360 -23.62 0.73 -38.80
N SER A 361 -22.56 1.55 -38.73
CA SER A 361 -21.31 1.11 -38.12
C SER A 361 -21.41 1.04 -36.60
N VAL A 362 -20.76 0.04 -36.01
CA VAL A 362 -20.56 -0.05 -34.56
C VAL A 362 -19.10 0.21 -34.25
N TRP A 363 -18.87 1.28 -33.49
CA TRP A 363 -17.54 1.76 -33.14
C TRP A 363 -17.16 1.26 -31.75
N LEU A 364 -15.96 0.71 -31.63
CA LEU A 364 -15.33 0.44 -30.34
C LEU A 364 -14.25 1.49 -30.12
N ILE A 365 -14.50 2.42 -29.19
CA ILE A 365 -13.59 3.51 -28.86
C ILE A 365 -12.67 3.06 -27.73
N VAL A 366 -11.36 3.14 -27.96
CA VAL A 366 -10.33 2.66 -27.02
C VAL A 366 -9.33 3.74 -26.60
N SER A 367 -9.64 5.02 -26.85
CA SER A 367 -8.89 6.18 -26.37
C SER A 367 -9.85 7.23 -25.80
N PRO A 368 -9.37 8.10 -24.88
CA PRO A 368 -10.16 9.21 -24.34
C PRO A 368 -10.83 10.07 -25.42
N LEU A 369 -12.11 10.36 -25.24
CA LEU A 369 -12.93 11.05 -26.24
C LEU A 369 -12.40 12.45 -26.57
N ASN A 370 -11.78 13.13 -25.62
CA ASN A 370 -11.14 14.44 -25.84
C ASN A 370 -9.94 14.37 -26.80
N LEU A 371 -9.27 13.23 -26.93
CA LEU A 371 -8.15 13.05 -27.86
C LEU A 371 -8.63 12.73 -29.27
N ILE A 372 -9.74 12.01 -29.39
CA ILE A 372 -10.27 11.54 -30.69
C ILE A 372 -11.45 12.36 -31.21
N ALA A 373 -11.99 13.31 -30.44
CA ALA A 373 -13.12 14.14 -30.87
C ALA A 373 -12.90 14.83 -32.23
N PRO A 374 -11.70 15.37 -32.57
CA PRO A 374 -11.45 15.88 -33.91
C PRO A 374 -11.55 14.80 -34.99
N GLN A 375 -11.04 13.59 -34.71
CA GLN A 375 -11.13 12.45 -35.62
C GLN A 375 -12.57 11.99 -35.81
N LEU A 376 -13.39 11.96 -34.76
CA LEU A 376 -14.82 11.63 -34.84
C LEU A 376 -15.61 12.64 -35.69
N LYS A 377 -15.24 13.93 -35.64
CA LYS A 377 -15.86 14.96 -36.48
C LYS A 377 -15.37 14.90 -37.93
N ALA A 378 -14.10 14.55 -38.14
CA ALA A 378 -13.48 14.49 -39.47
C ALA A 378 -13.79 13.19 -40.21
N GLN A 379 -13.86 12.06 -39.50
CA GLN A 379 -14.41 10.83 -40.01
C GLN A 379 -15.91 11.08 -40.21
N ALA A 380 -16.42 10.82 -41.41
CA ALA A 380 -17.86 10.85 -41.66
C ALA A 380 -18.51 9.68 -40.89
N VAL A 381 -18.62 9.79 -39.57
CA VAL A 381 -19.33 8.83 -38.73
C VAL A 381 -20.81 9.02 -39.03
N ASP A 382 -21.48 7.95 -39.44
CA ASP A 382 -22.93 7.98 -39.64
C ASP A 382 -23.61 8.38 -38.32
N PRO A 383 -24.44 9.44 -38.28
CA PRO A 383 -25.16 9.85 -37.08
C PRO A 383 -25.91 8.70 -36.41
N ASP A 384 -26.42 7.74 -37.18
CA ASP A 384 -27.15 6.55 -36.69
C ASP A 384 -26.23 5.42 -36.18
N SER A 385 -24.91 5.67 -36.10
CA SER A 385 -23.95 4.70 -35.57
C SER A 385 -24.12 4.47 -34.06
N LEU A 386 -23.67 3.30 -33.62
CA LEU A 386 -23.55 2.94 -32.21
C LEU A 386 -22.09 3.06 -31.76
N ALA A 387 -21.82 3.84 -30.71
CA ALA A 387 -20.51 3.92 -30.08
C ALA A 387 -20.46 3.11 -28.77
N LEU A 388 -19.47 2.23 -28.67
CA LEU A 388 -19.13 1.44 -27.49
C LEU A 388 -17.85 2.03 -26.87
N ILE A 389 -17.88 2.41 -25.60
CA ILE A 389 -16.74 3.09 -24.96
C ILE A 389 -16.60 2.74 -23.47
N PRO A 390 -15.37 2.55 -22.95
CA PRO A 390 -15.14 2.47 -21.51
C PRO A 390 -15.46 3.80 -20.81
N ALA A 391 -16.04 3.74 -19.60
CA ALA A 391 -16.45 4.94 -18.86
C ALA A 391 -15.33 5.95 -18.61
N PRO A 392 -14.08 5.55 -18.27
CA PRO A 392 -12.98 6.51 -18.10
C PRO A 392 -12.62 7.30 -19.37
N TYR A 393 -12.99 6.81 -20.55
CA TYR A 393 -12.73 7.46 -21.83
C TYR A 393 -13.92 8.28 -22.34
N PHE A 394 -15.08 8.18 -21.71
CA PHE A 394 -16.27 8.91 -22.11
C PHE A 394 -16.27 10.35 -21.57
N SER A 395 -16.70 11.30 -22.40
CA SER A 395 -16.90 12.70 -22.03
C SER A 395 -18.28 13.15 -22.48
N PRO A 396 -19.23 13.40 -21.55
CA PRO A 396 -20.60 13.81 -21.86
C PRO A 396 -20.70 15.00 -22.82
N ASP A 397 -19.84 16.01 -22.63
CA ASP A 397 -19.86 17.25 -23.42
C ASP A 397 -19.45 17.04 -24.88
N LEU A 398 -18.77 15.94 -25.17
CA LEU A 398 -18.29 15.58 -26.51
C LEU A 398 -19.16 14.49 -27.18
N ALA A 399 -20.19 13.98 -26.49
CA ALA A 399 -21.01 12.85 -26.93
C ALA A 399 -21.98 13.19 -28.08
N ALA A 400 -22.19 14.47 -28.40
CA ALA A 400 -23.19 14.93 -29.37
C ALA A 400 -22.96 14.47 -30.83
N THR A 401 -21.79 13.88 -31.14
CA THR A 401 -21.40 13.52 -32.51
C THR A 401 -21.99 12.16 -32.96
N VAL A 402 -22.47 11.33 -32.02
CA VAL A 402 -23.01 9.99 -32.30
C VAL A 402 -24.38 9.86 -31.60
N SER A 403 -25.38 9.30 -32.30
CA SER A 403 -26.76 9.20 -31.76
C SER A 403 -26.88 8.27 -30.56
N SER A 404 -26.12 7.17 -30.54
CA SER A 404 -26.27 6.10 -29.54
C SER A 404 -24.94 5.72 -28.91
N TRP A 405 -24.91 5.71 -27.58
CA TRP A 405 -23.73 5.34 -26.79
C TRP A 405 -24.06 4.20 -25.83
N LEU A 406 -23.18 3.22 -25.77
CA LEU A 406 -23.12 2.23 -24.69
C LEU A 406 -21.80 2.37 -23.97
N ILE A 407 -21.87 2.60 -22.67
CA ILE A 407 -20.73 2.89 -21.84
C ILE A 407 -20.55 1.74 -20.87
N ALA A 408 -19.34 1.17 -20.84
CA ALA A 408 -18.97 0.15 -19.85
C ALA A 408 -18.43 0.84 -18.60
N TYR A 409 -19.14 0.70 -17.49
CA TYR A 409 -18.73 1.22 -16.19
C TYR A 409 -18.12 0.11 -15.35
N PRO A 410 -17.00 0.38 -14.66
CA PRO A 410 -16.45 -0.58 -13.69
C PRO A 410 -17.25 -0.62 -12.38
N TYR A 411 -18.28 0.21 -12.23
CA TYR A 411 -19.16 0.30 -11.06
C TYR A 411 -20.60 0.53 -11.51
N PRO A 412 -21.62 0.30 -10.66
CA PRO A 412 -22.99 0.68 -10.98
C PRO A 412 -23.07 2.22 -11.02
N PRO A 413 -23.31 2.83 -12.18
CA PRO A 413 -23.12 4.27 -12.33
C PRO A 413 -24.26 5.10 -11.73
N GLN A 414 -25.34 4.45 -11.32
CA GLN A 414 -26.44 5.04 -10.57
C GLN A 414 -26.44 4.52 -9.14
N ASN A 415 -26.68 5.41 -8.18
CA ASN A 415 -26.92 5.03 -6.80
C ASN A 415 -28.23 4.20 -6.74
N PRO A 416 -28.21 3.00 -6.14
CA PRO A 416 -29.40 2.16 -6.02
C PRO A 416 -30.58 2.86 -5.34
N ALA A 417 -30.30 3.74 -4.36
CA ALA A 417 -31.29 4.37 -3.49
C ALA A 417 -32.07 5.51 -4.17
N ASP A 418 -31.40 6.39 -4.90
CA ASP A 418 -31.99 7.62 -5.47
C ASP A 418 -31.86 7.72 -7.00
N LYS A 419 -31.22 6.74 -7.64
CA LYS A 419 -30.92 6.69 -9.09
C LYS A 419 -30.02 7.81 -9.60
N ASN A 420 -29.43 8.63 -8.72
CA ASN A 420 -28.51 9.67 -9.12
C ASN A 420 -27.23 9.08 -9.71
N TRP A 421 -26.72 9.73 -10.75
CA TRP A 421 -25.46 9.34 -11.37
C TRP A 421 -24.28 9.64 -10.44
N GLN A 422 -23.35 8.70 -10.35
CA GLN A 422 -22.14 8.82 -9.55
C GLN A 422 -20.91 8.75 -10.44
N SER A 423 -19.98 9.68 -10.26
CA SER A 423 -18.73 9.72 -11.02
C SER A 423 -17.77 8.61 -10.58
N PRO A 424 -16.77 8.25 -11.40
CA PRO A 424 -15.72 7.31 -11.00
C PRO A 424 -15.05 7.77 -9.70
N LEU A 425 -14.66 9.05 -9.65
CA LEU A 425 -14.01 9.63 -8.48
C LEU A 425 -14.83 9.42 -7.20
N ALA A 426 -16.13 9.70 -7.24
CA ALA A 426 -17.01 9.56 -6.07
C ALA A 426 -17.13 8.10 -5.60
N ARG A 427 -17.20 7.15 -6.54
CA ARG A 427 -17.31 5.73 -6.21
C ARG A 427 -16.02 5.15 -5.62
N TRP A 428 -14.88 5.46 -6.23
CA TRP A 428 -13.59 5.02 -5.73
C TRP A 428 -13.27 5.64 -4.37
N SER A 429 -13.49 6.94 -4.18
CA SER A 429 -13.22 7.57 -2.89
C SER A 429 -14.14 7.03 -1.79
N GLN A 430 -15.41 6.80 -2.10
CA GLN A 430 -16.35 6.17 -1.16
C GLN A 430 -15.88 4.77 -0.75
N ALA A 431 -15.46 3.94 -1.71
CA ALA A 431 -14.93 2.62 -1.43
C ALA A 431 -13.64 2.68 -0.59
N GLY A 432 -12.67 3.52 -0.98
CA GLY A 432 -11.41 3.68 -0.27
C GLY A 432 -11.59 4.17 1.17
N CYS A 433 -12.47 5.14 1.39
CA CYS A 433 -12.79 5.62 2.74
C CYS A 433 -13.42 4.54 3.63
N LYS A 434 -14.33 3.73 3.08
CA LYS A 434 -14.89 2.58 3.81
C LYS A 434 -13.82 1.53 4.12
N ILE A 435 -12.89 1.27 3.20
CA ILE A 435 -11.74 0.37 3.44
C ILE A 435 -10.87 0.90 4.58
N LEU A 436 -10.53 2.20 4.60
CA LEU A 436 -9.74 2.82 5.67
C LEU A 436 -10.44 2.77 7.03
N ALA A 437 -11.76 2.99 7.06
CA ALA A 437 -12.55 2.87 8.27
C ALA A 437 -12.57 1.41 8.77
N LYS A 438 -12.85 0.45 7.88
CA LYS A 438 -12.88 -0.98 8.19
C LYS A 438 -11.54 -1.49 8.72
N ALA A 439 -10.44 -1.07 8.10
CA ALA A 439 -9.10 -1.41 8.55
C ALA A 439 -8.81 -0.86 9.96
N ALA A 440 -9.32 0.33 10.30
CA ALA A 440 -9.19 0.90 11.64
C ALA A 440 -9.99 0.16 12.71
N GLU A 441 -11.13 -0.42 12.33
CA GLU A 441 -11.95 -1.26 13.21
C GLU A 441 -11.31 -2.64 13.45
N GLN A 442 -10.59 -3.18 12.45
CA GLN A 442 -10.04 -4.54 12.49
C GLN A 442 -8.54 -4.58 12.17
N PRO A 443 -7.67 -3.95 12.99
CA PRO A 443 -6.26 -3.72 12.70
C PRO A 443 -5.41 -4.98 12.48
N ASP A 444 -5.76 -6.06 13.17
CA ASP A 444 -4.94 -7.27 13.25
C ASP A 444 -5.43 -8.39 12.31
N THR A 445 -6.38 -8.08 11.43
CA THR A 445 -7.02 -9.07 10.56
C THR A 445 -6.78 -8.77 9.08
N ALA A 446 -6.60 -9.83 8.28
CA ALA A 446 -6.64 -9.74 6.82
C ALA A 446 -8.10 -9.82 6.32
N TRP A 447 -8.98 -8.97 6.86
CA TRP A 447 -10.43 -9.05 6.60
C TRP A 447 -10.79 -8.95 5.11
N TRP A 448 -9.94 -8.34 4.29
CA TRP A 448 -10.09 -8.29 2.83
C TRP A 448 -10.02 -9.67 2.15
N GLN A 449 -9.56 -10.72 2.86
CA GLN A 449 -9.61 -12.11 2.40
C GLN A 449 -10.90 -12.83 2.79
N ASP A 450 -11.68 -12.32 3.75
CA ASP A 450 -12.98 -12.89 4.12
C ASP A 450 -14.08 -12.34 3.20
N SER A 451 -14.63 -13.22 2.36
CA SER A 451 -15.75 -12.91 1.47
C SER A 451 -16.97 -12.33 2.20
N ARG A 452 -17.24 -12.72 3.45
CA ARG A 452 -18.35 -12.18 4.25
C ARG A 452 -18.04 -10.77 4.75
N ALA A 453 -16.79 -10.51 5.12
CA ALA A 453 -16.36 -9.17 5.53
C ALA A 453 -16.31 -8.20 4.34
N THR A 454 -16.10 -8.71 3.11
CA THR A 454 -16.03 -7.90 1.90
C THR A 454 -17.36 -7.77 1.15
N ALA A 455 -18.39 -8.56 1.51
CA ALA A 455 -19.71 -8.52 0.87
C ALA A 455 -20.36 -7.11 0.87
N GLU A 456 -20.06 -6.28 1.88
CA GLU A 456 -20.56 -4.90 1.94
C GLU A 456 -20.03 -3.99 0.81
N PHE A 457 -18.93 -4.38 0.17
CA PHE A 457 -18.31 -3.65 -0.94
C PHE A 457 -18.84 -4.08 -2.32
N ASP A 458 -19.56 -5.21 -2.43
CA ASP A 458 -20.05 -5.73 -3.73
C ASP A 458 -20.91 -4.69 -4.49
N SER A 459 -21.66 -3.86 -3.76
CA SER A 459 -22.48 -2.78 -4.34
C SER A 459 -21.67 -1.59 -4.87
N LEU A 460 -20.44 -1.43 -4.39
CA LEU A 460 -19.52 -0.36 -4.77
C LEU A 460 -18.51 -0.82 -5.82
N ILE A 461 -18.15 -2.10 -5.77
CA ILE A 461 -17.06 -2.73 -6.52
C ILE A 461 -17.60 -4.02 -7.12
N PRO A 462 -18.34 -3.94 -8.24
CA PRO A 462 -18.89 -5.11 -8.88
C PRO A 462 -17.76 -5.93 -9.50
N LYS A 463 -17.92 -7.26 -9.47
CA LYS A 463 -16.94 -8.20 -10.06
C LYS A 463 -16.87 -8.12 -11.59
N GLN A 464 -17.87 -7.52 -12.23
CA GLN A 464 -17.99 -7.38 -13.68
C GLN A 464 -18.35 -5.94 -14.04
N ALA A 465 -17.88 -5.50 -15.21
CA ALA A 465 -18.26 -4.20 -15.75
C ALA A 465 -19.73 -4.21 -16.16
N VAL A 466 -20.43 -3.10 -15.91
CA VAL A 466 -21.85 -2.92 -16.24
C VAL A 466 -21.94 -2.01 -17.48
N VAL A 467 -22.61 -2.48 -18.52
CA VAL A 467 -22.82 -1.68 -19.73
C VAL A 467 -24.18 -1.00 -19.69
N MET A 468 -24.20 0.32 -19.82
CA MET A 468 -25.43 1.11 -19.81
C MET A 468 -25.47 2.11 -20.97
N PRO A 469 -26.66 2.43 -21.50
CA PRO A 469 -26.82 3.51 -22.44
C PRO A 469 -26.53 4.86 -21.77
N TRP A 470 -25.90 5.77 -22.51
CA TRP A 470 -25.88 7.17 -22.12
C TRP A 470 -27.30 7.73 -22.29
N PRO A 471 -27.89 8.39 -21.28
CA PRO A 471 -29.18 9.05 -21.45
C PRO A 471 -29.01 10.19 -22.45
N THR A 472 -29.48 9.96 -23.68
CA THR A 472 -29.72 11.03 -24.65
C THR A 472 -30.79 11.93 -24.06
N ARG A 473 -30.48 13.22 -23.87
CA ARG A 473 -31.48 14.21 -23.46
C ARG A 473 -32.57 14.35 -24.50
#